data_AF-A0A7J2I537-F1
#
_entry.id   AF-A0A7J2I537-F1
#
_cell.length_a   1.000
_cell.length_b   1.000
_cell.length_c   1.000
_cell.angle_alpha   90.00
_cell.angle_beta   90.00
_cell.angle_gamma   90.00
#
_symmetry.space_group_name_H-M   'P 1'
#
loop_
_entity.id
_entity.type
_entity.pdbx_description
1 polymer ?
#
loop_
_entity_poly.entity_id
_entity_poly.type
_entity_poly.pdbx_seq_one_letter_code
_entity_poly.pdbx_strand_id
1 'polypeptide(L)'
;IRQFKPQMILVSAGFDPHREEPITRLSFTANAFSWIYDLLVEASEAFCEGRMVATLEGGYGPFLGNLVTLAVSKMAGVEYGFKEPESKSPSWAVEEFRRTLNRLKDVLSPYWDL
;
A
#
# COMPACT_ATOMS: atom_id res chain seq x y z
N ILE A 1 -9.51 4.92 -8.85
CA ILE A 1 -9.88 3.58 -9.36
C ILE A 1 -11.35 3.44 -9.77
N ARG A 2 -12.30 4.03 -9.03
CA ARG A 2 -13.74 4.02 -9.38
C ARG A 2 -14.05 4.44 -10.83
N GLN A 3 -13.42 5.50 -11.33
CA GLN A 3 -13.62 5.97 -12.71
C GLN A 3 -13.10 4.95 -13.74
N PHE A 4 -12.02 4.23 -13.42
CA PHE A 4 -11.42 3.22 -14.31
C PHE A 4 -12.27 1.95 -14.42
N LYS A 5 -12.98 1.57 -13.35
CA LYS A 5 -13.84 0.36 -13.29
C LYS A 5 -13.07 -0.93 -13.70
N PRO A 6 -12.03 -1.31 -12.95
CA PRO A 6 -11.24 -2.49 -13.28
C PRO A 6 -12.10 -3.76 -13.23
N GLN A 7 -11.77 -4.75 -14.04
CA GLN A 7 -12.32 -6.11 -13.90
C GLN A 7 -11.51 -6.96 -12.92
N MET A 8 -10.29 -6.55 -12.56
CA MET A 8 -9.41 -7.21 -11.60
C MET A 8 -8.35 -6.20 -11.11
N ILE A 9 -7.87 -6.36 -9.88
CA ILE A 9 -6.72 -5.63 -9.34
C ILE A 9 -5.49 -6.56 -9.34
N LEU A 10 -4.41 -6.12 -9.98
CA LEU A 10 -3.10 -6.78 -9.92
C LEU A 10 -2.15 -5.92 -9.08
N VAL A 11 -1.55 -6.52 -8.06
CA VAL A 11 -0.62 -5.84 -7.16
C VAL A 11 0.78 -6.39 -7.35
N SER A 12 1.68 -5.53 -7.84
CA SER A 12 3.12 -5.72 -7.77
C SER A 12 3.54 -5.42 -6.33
N ALA A 13 3.57 -6.46 -5.48
CA ALA A 13 3.63 -6.36 -4.03
C ALA A 13 5.09 -6.29 -3.53
N GLY A 14 5.62 -5.07 -3.53
CA GLY A 14 6.92 -4.76 -2.90
C GLY A 14 6.77 -4.39 -1.42
N PHE A 15 7.65 -4.95 -0.59
CA PHE A 15 7.77 -4.65 0.84
C PHE A 15 9.03 -3.85 1.18
N ASP A 16 9.81 -3.46 0.17
CA ASP A 16 10.95 -2.58 0.31
C ASP A 16 10.64 -1.19 0.92
N PRO A 17 9.41 -0.65 1.02
CA PRO A 17 9.22 0.59 1.78
C PRO A 17 9.42 0.46 3.30
N HIS A 18 9.51 -0.76 3.84
CA HIS A 18 9.61 -1.01 5.28
C HIS A 18 10.83 -0.33 5.91
N ARG A 19 10.69 0.11 7.17
CA ARG A 19 11.71 0.90 7.88
C ARG A 19 13.04 0.18 8.13
N GLU A 20 13.03 -1.15 8.18
CA GLU A 20 14.23 -1.97 8.35
C GLU A 20 14.76 -2.53 7.02
N GLU A 21 14.28 -2.00 5.88
CA GLU A 21 14.78 -2.38 4.57
C GLU A 21 16.14 -1.73 4.28
N PRO A 22 17.12 -2.50 3.75
CA PRO A 22 18.47 -2.01 3.57
C PRO A 22 18.63 -1.11 2.33
N ILE A 23 17.75 -1.24 1.34
CA ILE A 23 17.89 -0.61 0.02
C ILE A 23 17.17 0.76 -0.03
N THR A 24 16.11 0.88 0.74
CA THR A 24 15.07 1.89 0.61
C THR A 24 14.85 2.52 1.98
N ARG A 25 14.66 3.84 2.02
CA ARG A 25 14.59 4.61 3.28
C ARG A 25 13.23 5.29 3.46
N LEU A 26 12.16 4.56 3.14
CA LEU A 26 10.79 5.08 3.11
C LEU A 26 10.09 5.00 4.47
N SER A 27 10.62 4.23 5.41
CA SER A 27 10.21 4.19 6.82
C SER A 27 8.78 3.69 7.07
N PHE A 28 8.23 2.85 6.18
CA PHE A 28 6.91 2.27 6.38
C PHE A 28 6.94 1.26 7.52
N THR A 29 5.79 1.10 8.16
CA THR A 29 5.56 0.17 9.25
C THR A 29 4.66 -0.95 8.74
N ALA A 30 4.65 -2.10 9.43
CA ALA A 30 3.70 -3.18 9.22
C ALA A 30 2.25 -2.69 9.25
N ASN A 31 1.94 -1.70 10.10
CA ASN A 31 0.61 -1.10 10.20
C ASN A 31 0.26 -0.32 8.92
N ALA A 32 1.23 0.30 8.25
CA ALA A 32 1.00 0.96 6.97
C ALA A 32 0.69 -0.04 5.86
N PHE A 33 1.41 -1.17 5.78
CA PHE A 33 1.09 -2.24 4.84
C PHE A 33 -0.29 -2.85 5.12
N SER A 34 -0.62 -3.04 6.40
CA SER A 34 -1.92 -3.54 6.85
C SER A 34 -3.05 -2.66 6.33
N TRP A 35 -2.92 -1.35 6.53
CA TRP A 35 -3.88 -0.36 6.05
C TRP A 35 -3.96 -0.29 4.51
N ILE A 36 -2.83 -0.41 3.81
CA ILE A 36 -2.82 -0.46 2.34
C ILE A 36 -3.59 -1.68 1.84
N TYR A 37 -3.38 -2.85 2.43
CA TYR A 37 -4.08 -4.07 2.03
C TYR A 37 -5.57 -4.03 2.37
N ASP A 38 -5.97 -3.38 3.46
CA ASP A 38 -7.40 -3.10 3.74
C ASP A 38 -8.03 -2.31 2.58
N LEU A 39 -7.40 -1.21 2.17
CA LEU A 39 -7.89 -0.40 1.05
C LEU A 39 -7.95 -1.16 -0.28
N LEU A 40 -6.97 -2.06 -0.53
CA LEU A 40 -6.94 -2.87 -1.74
C LEU A 40 -8.06 -3.92 -1.76
N VAL A 41 -8.30 -4.59 -0.63
CA VAL A 41 -9.40 -5.55 -0.48
C VAL A 41 -10.74 -4.83 -0.65
N GLU A 42 -10.96 -3.73 0.07
CA GLU A 42 -12.18 -2.91 -0.05
C GLU A 42 -12.41 -2.44 -1.49
N ALA A 43 -11.36 -1.96 -2.17
CA ALA A 43 -11.45 -1.56 -3.56
C ALA A 43 -11.78 -2.75 -4.49
N SER A 44 -11.21 -3.93 -4.22
CA SER A 44 -11.46 -5.11 -5.03
C SER A 44 -12.92 -5.58 -4.91
N GLU A 45 -13.47 -5.57 -3.70
CA GLU A 45 -14.86 -5.91 -3.43
C GLU A 45 -15.81 -4.91 -4.10
N ALA A 46 -15.52 -3.60 -3.97
CA ALA A 46 -16.37 -2.54 -4.48
C ALA A 46 -16.39 -2.45 -6.01
N PHE A 47 -15.30 -2.77 -6.70
CA PHE A 47 -15.15 -2.46 -8.13
C PHE A 47 -14.91 -3.67 -9.04
N CYS A 48 -14.47 -4.82 -8.51
CA CYS A 48 -14.16 -5.99 -9.32
C CYS A 48 -14.54 -7.33 -8.65
N GLU A 49 -15.61 -7.35 -7.85
CA GLU A 49 -16.16 -8.57 -7.22
C GLU A 49 -15.11 -9.38 -6.44
N GLY A 50 -14.21 -8.68 -5.75
CA GLY A 50 -13.14 -9.30 -4.96
C GLY A 50 -11.99 -9.89 -5.78
N ARG A 51 -11.96 -9.68 -7.10
CA ARG A 51 -10.88 -10.20 -7.97
C ARG A 51 -9.59 -9.42 -7.79
N MET A 52 -8.68 -9.98 -6.99
CA MET A 52 -7.37 -9.42 -6.69
C MET A 52 -6.29 -10.50 -6.74
N VAL A 53 -5.13 -10.18 -7.32
CA VAL A 53 -3.93 -11.02 -7.28
C VAL A 53 -2.75 -10.15 -6.86
N ALA A 54 -1.92 -10.66 -5.94
CA ALA A 54 -0.68 -10.04 -5.52
C ALA A 54 0.50 -10.93 -5.89
N THR A 55 1.50 -10.36 -6.53
CA THR A 55 2.76 -11.03 -6.88
C THR A 55 3.88 -10.37 -6.09
N LEU A 56 4.66 -11.14 -5.33
CA LEU A 56 5.79 -10.63 -4.56
C LEU A 56 6.85 -10.03 -5.49
N GLU A 57 7.37 -8.87 -5.12
CA GLU A 57 8.40 -8.13 -5.85
C GLU A 57 9.61 -7.85 -4.94
N GLY A 58 9.88 -6.58 -4.62
CA GLY A 58 10.92 -6.17 -3.69
C GLY A 58 10.60 -6.48 -2.24
N GLY A 59 11.62 -6.40 -1.40
CA GLY A 59 11.60 -6.77 0.00
C GLY A 59 12.80 -7.66 0.31
N TYR A 60 13.73 -7.12 1.10
CA TYR A 60 15.07 -7.68 1.30
C TYR A 60 15.49 -7.62 2.77
N GLY A 61 14.65 -7.01 3.62
CA GLY A 61 14.86 -6.83 5.04
C GLY A 61 14.37 -8.02 5.87
N PRO A 62 14.71 -8.03 7.17
CA PRO A 62 14.46 -9.16 8.05
C PRO A 62 12.96 -9.37 8.35
N PHE A 63 12.12 -8.37 8.09
CA PHE A 63 10.68 -8.42 8.36
C PHE A 63 9.83 -8.93 7.18
N LEU A 64 10.43 -9.26 6.03
CA LEU A 64 9.70 -9.65 4.83
C LEU A 64 8.67 -10.75 5.09
N GLY A 65 9.04 -11.81 5.81
CA GLY A 65 8.14 -12.91 6.13
C GLY A 65 6.91 -12.47 6.91
N ASN A 66 7.08 -11.56 7.88
CA ASN A 66 5.98 -10.99 8.65
C ASN A 66 5.06 -10.13 7.77
N LEU A 67 5.63 -9.33 6.87
CA LEU A 67 4.88 -8.43 5.99
C LEU A 67 4.08 -9.20 4.92
N VAL A 68 4.68 -10.24 4.34
CA VAL A 68 3.98 -11.15 3.41
C VAL A 68 2.85 -11.88 4.13
N THR A 69 3.09 -12.40 5.34
CA THR A 69 2.05 -13.07 6.13
C THR A 69 0.90 -12.11 6.45
N LEU A 70 1.22 -10.87 6.79
CA LEU A 70 0.24 -9.82 7.04
C LEU A 70 -0.60 -9.51 5.79
N ALA A 71 0.03 -9.33 4.63
CA ALA A 71 -0.64 -9.13 3.35
C ALA A 71 -1.61 -10.28 3.01
N VAL A 72 -1.12 -11.54 3.10
CA VAL A 72 -1.95 -12.73 2.86
C VAL A 72 -3.11 -12.80 3.85
N SER A 73 -2.87 -12.49 5.13
CA SER A 73 -3.89 -12.52 6.18
C SER A 73 -5.01 -11.51 5.89
N LYS A 74 -4.65 -10.30 5.43
CA LYS A 74 -5.62 -9.30 4.98
C LYS A 74 -6.46 -9.78 3.80
N MET A 75 -5.82 -10.35 2.77
CA MET A 75 -6.52 -10.88 1.60
C MET A 75 -7.42 -12.08 1.95
N ALA A 76 -7.04 -12.89 2.94
CA ALA A 76 -7.81 -14.04 3.39
C ALA A 76 -8.90 -13.70 4.42
N GLY A 77 -8.98 -12.45 4.89
CA GLY A 77 -9.92 -12.04 5.93
C GLY A 77 -9.67 -12.70 7.29
N VAL A 78 -8.41 -13.06 7.58
CA VAL A 78 -8.02 -13.68 8.86
C VAL A 78 -7.18 -12.74 9.70
N GLU A 79 -7.30 -12.86 11.03
CA GLU A 79 -6.52 -12.03 11.94
C GLU A 79 -5.05 -12.46 11.98
N TYR A 80 -4.16 -11.46 11.96
CA TYR A 80 -2.74 -11.64 12.20
C TYR A 80 -2.23 -10.55 13.13
N GLY A 81 -1.70 -10.97 14.28
CA GLY A 81 -1.40 -10.07 15.41
C GLY A 81 -0.12 -9.26 15.28
N PHE A 82 0.66 -9.42 14.20
CA PHE A 82 1.90 -8.69 14.01
C PHE A 82 1.64 -7.19 13.77
N LYS A 83 2.17 -6.36 14.66
CA LYS A 83 2.06 -4.90 14.61
C LYS A 83 3.36 -4.27 15.06
N GLU A 84 3.64 -3.10 14.53
CA GLU A 84 4.77 -2.28 14.98
C GLU A 84 4.29 -1.08 15.80
N PRO A 85 5.16 -0.47 16.63
CA PRO A 85 4.83 0.76 17.35
C PRO A 85 4.35 1.86 16.40
N GLU A 86 3.36 2.62 16.86
CA GLU A 86 2.88 3.79 16.13
C GLU A 86 4.02 4.78 15.88
N SER A 87 3.99 5.39 14.70
CA SER A 87 4.94 6.43 14.31
C SER A 87 4.21 7.52 13.56
N LYS A 88 4.80 8.71 13.51
CA LYS A 88 4.30 9.84 12.73
C LYS A 88 5.32 10.24 11.70
N SER A 89 4.85 10.56 10.50
CA SER A 89 5.71 11.19 9.50
C SER A 89 6.14 12.58 9.98
N PRO A 90 7.40 12.97 9.76
CA PRO A 90 7.85 14.31 10.11
C PRO A 90 7.11 15.36 9.27
N SER A 91 6.96 16.57 9.80
CA SER A 91 6.18 17.64 9.16
C SER A 91 6.65 17.95 7.74
N TRP A 92 7.97 17.98 7.52
CA TRP A 92 8.56 18.24 6.20
C TRP A 92 8.17 17.17 5.17
N ALA A 93 8.04 15.90 5.56
CA ALA A 93 7.67 14.82 4.65
C ALA A 93 6.19 14.94 4.25
N VAL A 94 5.34 15.36 5.19
CA VAL A 94 3.91 15.62 4.93
C VAL A 94 3.74 16.82 3.99
N GLU A 95 4.54 17.87 4.18
CA GLU A 95 4.54 19.04 3.29
C GLU A 95 4.98 18.66 1.86
N GLU A 96 6.06 17.89 1.74
CA GLU A 96 6.56 17.41 0.45
C GLU A 96 5.57 16.48 -0.25
N PHE A 97 4.91 15.60 0.51
CA PHE A 97 3.83 14.77 0.01
C PHE A 97 2.69 15.61 -0.56
N ARG A 98 2.23 16.64 0.16
CA ARG A 98 1.15 17.52 -0.32
C ARG A 98 1.54 18.27 -1.59
N ARG A 99 2.78 18.77 -1.65
CA ARG A 99 3.32 19.44 -2.85
C ARG A 99 3.33 18.50 -4.04
N THR A 100 3.81 17.28 -3.84
CA THR A 100 3.85 16.24 -4.88
C THR A 100 2.46 15.82 -5.32
N LEU A 101 1.54 15.63 -4.37
CA LEU A 101 0.15 15.24 -4.64
C LEU A 101 -0.58 16.29 -5.46
N ASN A 102 -0.43 17.59 -5.13
CA ASN A 102 -1.04 18.67 -5.90
C ASN A 102 -0.52 18.68 -7.34
N ARG A 103 0.80 18.54 -7.53
CA ARG A 103 1.38 18.45 -8.87
C ARG A 103 0.87 17.23 -9.65
N LEU A 104 0.70 16.10 -8.99
CA LEU A 104 0.13 14.90 -9.61
C LEU A 104 -1.32 15.12 -10.03
N LYS A 105 -2.13 15.80 -9.21
CA LYS A 105 -3.51 16.16 -9.58
C LYS A 105 -3.55 17.05 -10.81
N ASP A 106 -2.69 18.08 -10.88
CA ASP A 106 -2.63 18.97 -12.05
C ASP A 106 -2.34 18.18 -13.33
N VAL A 107 -1.34 17.29 -13.29
CA VAL A 107 -0.93 16.44 -14.44
C VAL A 107 -2.03 15.45 -14.84
N LEU A 108 -2.76 14.91 -13.87
CA LEU A 108 -3.74 13.85 -14.12
C LEU A 108 -5.17 14.36 -14.36
N SER A 109 -5.46 15.62 -14.02
CA SER A 109 -6.78 16.25 -14.18
C SER A 109 -7.35 16.27 -15.61
N PRO A 110 -6.55 16.27 -16.70
CA PRO A 110 -7.10 16.15 -18.05
C PRO A 110 -7.69 14.76 -18.34
N TYR A 111 -7.30 13.74 -17.58
CA TYR A 111 -7.67 12.34 -17.82
C TYR A 111 -8.65 11.80 -16.79
N TRP A 112 -8.72 12.43 -15.62
CA TRP A 112 -9.47 11.97 -14.46
C TRP A 112 -10.15 13.15 -13.76
N ASP A 113 -11.34 12.92 -13.25
CA ASP A 113 -12.07 13.88 -12.43
C ASP A 113 -11.54 13.79 -10.97
N LEU A 114 -10.67 14.74 -10.56
CA LEU A 114 -9.78 14.68 -9.37
C LEU A 114 -9.96 15.82 -8.36
#